data_AF-A0A1A8XUS2-F1
#
_entry.id   AF-A0A1A8XUS2-F1
#
_cell.length_a   1.000
_cell.length_b   1.000
_cell.length_c   1.000
_cell.angle_alpha   90.00
_cell.angle_beta   90.00
_cell.angle_gamma   90.00
#
_symmetry.space_group_name_H-M   'P 1'
#
loop_
_entity.id
_entity.type
_entity.pdbx_description
1 polymer ?
#
loop_
_entity_poly.entity_id
_entity_poly.type
_entity_poly.pdbx_seq_one_letter_code
_entity_poly.pdbx_strand_id
1 'polypeptide(L)'
;MLSTSIQRVPTVLAACVALLGGASTVSASVISPTPTLPVLGVPYASATGVGCFPAAGVCVVPGTLTMTSLISSIFDSTGQDIKTTASYASTLTTLGGVPLGPVNLLGTLEEEILGRTSSTQLGIWGTELLALWLSGPVLGHTLTLTLDPAHASTGQSSIEALGAGVGGNDGFRIDSFFDVFVELTLDTTPQLMTTRGPLQLSVIPEPSTWLLLLTGFVGLGFGWQQRQQAAWQIKRSQDRML
;
A
#
# COMPACT_ATOMS: atom_id res chain seq x y z
N MET A 1 -55.16 27.93 -34.55
CA MET A 1 -54.99 26.48 -34.77
C MET A 1 -53.73 26.05 -34.05
N LEU A 2 -53.88 25.36 -32.92
CA LEU A 2 -52.79 24.84 -32.11
C LEU A 2 -52.22 23.56 -32.75
N SER A 3 -50.90 23.47 -32.87
CA SER A 3 -50.21 22.21 -33.17
C SER A 3 -49.14 21.98 -32.10
N THR A 4 -49.51 21.18 -31.10
CA THR A 4 -48.64 20.73 -30.00
C THR A 4 -47.92 19.47 -30.43
N SER A 5 -46.65 19.60 -30.82
CA SER A 5 -45.76 18.49 -31.13
C SER A 5 -45.23 17.86 -29.83
N ILE A 6 -45.73 16.67 -29.51
CA ILE A 6 -45.31 15.85 -28.37
C ILE A 6 -43.98 15.17 -28.72
N GLN A 7 -42.87 15.71 -28.20
CA GLN A 7 -41.54 15.15 -28.36
C GLN A 7 -41.35 14.03 -27.33
N ARG A 8 -41.35 12.77 -27.79
CA ARG A 8 -41.10 11.59 -26.96
C ARG A 8 -39.62 11.52 -26.59
N VAL A 9 -39.29 11.72 -25.32
CA VAL A 9 -37.96 11.49 -24.75
C VAL A 9 -37.76 9.98 -24.60
N PRO A 10 -36.73 9.37 -25.22
CA PRO A 10 -36.43 7.95 -25.00
C PRO A 10 -35.85 7.76 -23.61
N THR A 11 -36.59 7.03 -22.78
CA THR A 11 -36.18 6.52 -21.47
C THR A 11 -35.02 5.54 -21.66
N VAL A 12 -33.78 6.01 -21.48
CA VAL A 12 -32.59 5.15 -21.43
C VAL A 12 -32.62 4.43 -20.08
N LEU A 13 -32.97 3.15 -20.15
CA LEU A 13 -33.00 2.22 -19.04
C LEU A 13 -31.57 2.02 -18.52
N ALA A 14 -31.21 2.73 -17.45
CA ALA A 14 -29.97 2.52 -16.72
C ALA A 14 -30.07 1.17 -16.01
N ALA A 15 -29.47 0.14 -16.60
CA ALA A 15 -29.23 -1.13 -15.95
C ALA A 15 -28.18 -0.94 -14.85
N CYS A 16 -28.63 -0.60 -13.64
CA CYS A 16 -27.82 -0.69 -12.44
C CYS A 16 -27.52 -2.16 -12.18
N VAL A 17 -26.36 -2.62 -12.66
CA VAL A 17 -25.77 -3.91 -12.32
C VAL A 17 -25.50 -3.89 -10.81
N ALA A 18 -26.40 -4.51 -10.04
CA ALA A 18 -26.21 -4.78 -8.63
C ALA A 18 -25.11 -5.84 -8.47
N LEU A 19 -23.86 -5.39 -8.35
CA LEU A 19 -22.74 -6.21 -7.90
C LEU A 19 -22.90 -6.47 -6.40
N LEU A 20 -23.66 -7.52 -6.07
CA LEU A 20 -23.57 -8.21 -4.77
C LEU A 20 -22.22 -8.95 -4.73
N GLY A 21 -21.14 -8.21 -4.49
CA GLY A 21 -19.82 -8.78 -4.22
C GLY A 21 -19.64 -8.93 -2.72
N GLY A 22 -19.51 -10.18 -2.25
CA GLY A 22 -19.18 -10.47 -0.86
C GLY A 22 -17.93 -9.69 -0.43
N ALA A 23 -17.93 -9.18 0.79
CA ALA A 23 -16.77 -8.56 1.40
C ALA A 23 -15.71 -9.63 1.64
N SER A 24 -14.94 -9.97 0.59
CA SER A 24 -13.67 -10.65 0.77
C SER A 24 -12.79 -9.71 1.57
N THR A 25 -12.49 -10.08 2.82
CA THR A 25 -11.43 -9.45 3.60
C THR A 25 -10.14 -9.63 2.82
N VAL A 26 -9.72 -8.57 2.13
CA VAL A 26 -8.48 -8.59 1.36
C VAL A 26 -7.35 -8.60 2.38
N SER A 27 -6.74 -9.78 2.58
CA SER A 27 -5.48 -9.85 3.33
C SER A 27 -4.38 -9.26 2.45
N ALA A 28 -3.62 -8.38 3.08
CA ALA A 28 -2.49 -7.66 2.52
C ALA A 28 -1.32 -8.62 2.27
N SER A 29 -1.19 -9.18 1.07
CA SER A 29 -0.07 -10.07 0.73
C SER A 29 0.58 -9.70 -0.59
N VAL A 30 1.88 -10.01 -0.69
CA VAL A 30 2.68 -9.82 -1.90
C VAL A 30 3.09 -11.16 -2.47
N ILE A 31 3.08 -11.26 -3.79
CA ILE A 31 3.57 -12.43 -4.50
C ILE A 31 5.02 -12.19 -4.88
N SER A 32 5.91 -13.03 -4.37
CA SER A 32 7.34 -12.97 -4.63
C SER A 32 7.81 -14.25 -5.35
N PRO A 33 8.79 -14.16 -6.26
CA PRO A 33 9.41 -15.35 -6.86
C PRO A 33 10.32 -16.11 -5.88
N THR A 34 10.63 -15.54 -4.71
CA THR A 34 11.48 -16.16 -3.69
C THR A 34 10.88 -16.02 -2.30
N PRO A 35 11.16 -16.94 -1.37
CA PRO A 35 10.68 -16.84 0.01
C PRO A 35 11.51 -15.84 0.85
N THR A 36 12.32 -14.98 0.24
CA THR A 36 13.24 -14.09 0.97
C THR A 36 12.48 -12.98 1.70
N LEU A 37 12.90 -12.66 2.93
CA LEU A 37 12.43 -11.51 3.69
C LEU A 37 13.55 -10.48 3.89
N PRO A 38 13.23 -9.18 3.97
CA PRO A 38 11.91 -8.63 3.70
C PRO A 38 11.70 -8.50 2.18
N VAL A 39 10.45 -8.26 1.76
CA VAL A 39 10.19 -7.97 0.35
C VAL A 39 10.54 -6.51 0.08
N LEU A 40 11.68 -6.27 -0.55
CA LEU A 40 12.17 -4.93 -0.85
C LEU A 40 11.25 -4.20 -1.84
N GLY A 41 11.08 -2.89 -1.63
CA GLY A 41 10.27 -2.02 -2.49
C GLY A 41 8.75 -2.12 -2.25
N VAL A 42 8.31 -3.00 -1.35
CA VAL A 42 6.91 -3.12 -0.96
C VAL A 42 6.59 -2.10 0.13
N PRO A 43 5.57 -1.25 -0.06
CA PRO A 43 5.16 -0.31 0.96
C PRO A 43 4.29 -0.99 2.03
N TYR A 44 4.55 -0.64 3.28
CA TYR A 44 3.73 -0.93 4.44
C TYR A 44 2.96 0.33 4.81
N ALA A 45 1.64 0.25 4.95
CA ALA A 45 0.81 1.37 5.36
C ALA A 45 0.26 1.17 6.78
N SER A 46 0.12 2.28 7.49
CA SER A 46 -0.71 2.38 8.70
C SER A 46 -1.94 3.21 8.37
N ALA A 47 -3.10 2.88 8.95
CA ALA A 47 -4.29 3.71 8.89
C ALA A 47 -4.21 4.95 9.80
N THR A 48 -3.27 4.93 10.76
CA THR A 48 -3.08 5.95 11.79
C THR A 48 -1.78 6.72 11.54
N GLY A 49 -1.81 8.04 11.71
CA GLY A 49 -0.63 8.89 11.59
C GLY A 49 0.35 8.69 12.74
N VAL A 50 1.63 9.01 12.51
CA VAL A 50 2.71 8.82 13.48
C VAL A 50 2.69 9.83 14.64
N GLY A 51 1.89 10.90 14.57
CA GLY A 51 1.69 11.81 15.69
C GLY A 51 1.39 13.26 15.30
N CYS A 52 1.14 14.08 16.32
CA CYS A 52 0.99 15.52 16.19
C CYS A 52 1.84 16.24 17.23
N PHE A 53 2.28 17.45 16.89
CA PHE A 53 2.94 18.38 17.80
C PHE A 53 2.02 19.59 18.02
N PRO A 54 1.11 19.56 19.03
CA PRO A 54 0.16 20.65 19.25
C PRO A 54 0.85 22.00 19.47
N ALA A 55 2.01 22.01 20.13
CA ALA A 55 2.81 23.21 20.35
C ALA A 55 3.32 23.86 19.06
N ALA A 56 3.52 23.07 18.00
CA ALA A 56 3.90 23.54 16.66
C ALA A 56 2.71 23.66 15.70
N GLY A 57 1.51 23.24 16.11
CA GLY A 57 0.30 23.29 15.28
C GLY A 57 0.31 22.32 14.08
N VAL A 58 1.14 21.27 14.11
CA VAL A 58 1.31 20.34 12.97
C VAL A 58 1.05 18.88 13.34
N CYS A 59 0.64 18.09 12.35
CA CYS A 59 0.40 16.66 12.42
C CYS A 59 1.10 15.95 11.25
N VAL A 60 1.65 14.77 11.49
CA VAL A 60 2.09 13.88 10.42
C VAL A 60 0.97 12.87 10.17
N VAL A 61 0.37 12.93 8.98
CA VAL A 61 -0.76 12.06 8.62
C VAL A 61 -0.27 10.61 8.37
N PRO A 62 -1.17 9.63 8.19
CA PRO A 62 -0.77 8.28 7.82
C PRO A 62 0.13 8.28 6.57
N GLY A 63 1.16 7.44 6.59
CA GLY A 63 2.18 7.35 5.55
C GLY A 63 2.50 5.91 5.16
N THR A 64 3.55 5.76 4.36
CA THR A 64 4.05 4.46 3.90
C THR A 64 5.51 4.27 4.31
N LEU A 65 5.80 3.13 4.91
CA LEU A 65 7.16 2.68 5.22
C LEU A 65 7.59 1.68 4.14
N THR A 66 8.72 1.88 3.49
CA THR A 66 9.23 0.98 2.46
C THR A 66 10.66 0.58 2.80
N MET A 67 10.94 -0.71 2.86
CA MET A 67 12.31 -1.24 2.96
C MET A 67 12.95 -1.17 1.57
N THR A 68 14.05 -0.44 1.43
CA THR A 68 14.61 -0.07 0.13
C THR A 68 15.82 -0.92 -0.28
N SER A 69 16.65 -1.32 0.68
CA SER A 69 17.79 -2.19 0.42
C SER A 69 18.12 -3.07 1.63
N LEU A 70 18.61 -4.27 1.36
CA LEU A 70 19.08 -5.21 2.39
C LEU A 70 20.52 -4.85 2.79
N ILE A 71 20.74 -4.61 4.07
CA ILE A 71 22.08 -4.42 4.64
C ILE A 71 22.65 -5.76 5.10
N SER A 72 21.86 -6.53 5.86
CA SER A 72 22.23 -7.88 6.33
C SER A 72 20.99 -8.75 6.53
N SER A 73 21.18 -10.06 6.40
CA SER A 73 20.20 -11.09 6.75
C SER A 73 20.99 -12.30 7.28
N ILE A 74 21.06 -12.45 8.60
CA ILE A 74 21.85 -13.48 9.27
C ILE A 74 20.89 -14.49 9.89
N PHE A 75 21.13 -15.77 9.64
CA PHE A 75 20.40 -16.86 10.28
C PHE A 75 21.24 -17.46 11.38
N ASP A 76 20.61 -17.74 12.52
CA ASP A 76 21.22 -18.45 13.63
C ASP A 76 20.26 -19.53 14.19
N SER A 77 20.53 -20.01 15.41
CA SER A 77 19.69 -21.02 16.05
C SER A 77 18.37 -20.47 16.60
N THR A 78 18.26 -19.16 16.79
CA THR A 78 17.09 -18.49 17.40
C THR A 78 16.18 -17.87 16.35
N GLY A 79 16.70 -17.48 15.19
CA GLY A 79 15.90 -16.88 14.14
C GLY A 79 16.71 -16.31 12.99
N GLN A 80 16.14 -15.27 12.38
CA GLN A 80 16.74 -14.50 11.31
C GLN A 80 16.79 -13.02 11.72
N ASP A 81 17.98 -12.47 11.86
CA ASP A 81 18.23 -11.04 12.05
C ASP A 81 18.34 -10.34 10.68
N ILE A 82 17.54 -9.31 10.47
CA ILE A 82 17.42 -8.58 9.22
C ILE A 82 17.66 -7.11 9.49
N LYS A 83 18.64 -6.53 8.78
CA LYS A 83 18.88 -5.09 8.76
C LYS A 83 18.66 -4.55 7.36
N THR A 84 17.86 -3.49 7.25
CA THR A 84 17.55 -2.84 5.97
C THR A 84 17.71 -1.33 6.06
N THR A 85 17.88 -0.70 4.90
CA THR A 85 17.54 0.71 4.77
C THR A 85 16.04 0.84 4.53
N ALA A 86 15.43 1.87 5.10
CA ALA A 86 14.01 2.14 4.94
C ALA A 86 13.75 3.62 4.65
N SER A 87 12.63 3.87 3.99
CA SER A 87 12.09 5.20 3.75
C SER A 87 10.66 5.29 4.26
N TYR A 88 10.34 6.36 4.98
CA TYR A 88 8.97 6.69 5.37
C TYR A 88 8.52 7.94 4.62
N ALA A 89 7.44 7.82 3.84
CA ALA A 89 6.83 8.90 3.08
C ALA A 89 5.44 9.22 3.62
N SER A 90 5.19 10.50 3.93
CA SER A 90 3.91 11.00 4.45
C SER A 90 3.70 12.47 4.03
N THR A 91 2.66 13.10 4.56
CA THR A 91 2.35 14.52 4.42
C THR A 91 2.24 15.16 5.80
N LEU A 92 2.86 16.32 5.98
CA LEU A 92 2.65 17.17 7.14
C LEU A 92 1.39 18.00 6.91
N THR A 93 0.53 18.09 7.91
CA THR A 93 -0.66 18.94 7.91
C THR A 93 -0.68 19.86 9.11
N THR A 94 -1.51 20.91 9.05
CA THR A 94 -1.91 21.63 10.26
C THR A 94 -2.81 20.75 11.14
N LEU A 95 -3.07 21.15 12.38
CA LEU A 95 -4.09 20.48 13.22
C LEU A 95 -5.48 20.44 12.57
N GLY A 96 -5.76 21.35 11.63
CA GLY A 96 -7.01 21.39 10.84
C GLY A 96 -6.96 20.54 9.56
N GLY A 97 -5.92 19.74 9.34
CA GLY A 97 -5.79 18.86 8.18
C GLY A 97 -5.34 19.54 6.88
N VAL A 98 -4.93 20.81 6.92
CA VAL A 98 -4.43 21.52 5.72
C VAL A 98 -3.01 21.05 5.41
N PRO A 99 -2.71 20.53 4.20
CA PRO A 99 -1.38 20.09 3.84
C PRO A 99 -0.36 21.23 3.86
N LEU A 100 0.77 21.00 4.52
CA LEU A 100 1.92 21.91 4.60
C LEU A 100 3.06 21.48 3.68
N GLY A 101 3.21 20.17 3.45
CA GLY A 101 4.23 19.63 2.55
C GLY A 101 4.48 18.14 2.76
N PRO A 102 5.28 17.51 1.88
CA PRO A 102 5.66 16.12 2.02
C PRO A 102 6.65 15.94 3.19
N VAL A 103 6.60 14.76 3.81
CA VAL A 103 7.56 14.28 4.80
C VAL A 103 8.23 13.06 4.21
N ASN A 104 9.56 13.11 4.05
CA ASN A 104 10.36 11.98 3.59
C ASN A 104 11.47 11.74 4.60
N LEU A 105 11.38 10.63 5.33
CA LEU A 105 12.39 10.22 6.31
C LEU A 105 13.15 9.02 5.74
N LEU A 106 14.46 9.01 5.92
CA LEU A 106 15.34 7.94 5.48
C LEU A 106 16.17 7.43 6.66
N GLY A 107 16.53 6.15 6.63
CA GLY A 107 17.44 5.59 7.61
C GLY A 107 17.42 4.07 7.62
N THR A 108 17.48 3.47 8.80
CA THR A 108 17.61 2.02 8.97
C THR A 108 16.52 1.42 9.82
N LEU A 109 16.23 0.16 9.54
CA LEU A 109 15.29 -0.69 10.26
C LEU A 109 15.95 -2.04 10.52
N GLU A 110 15.79 -2.57 11.73
CA GLU A 110 16.30 -3.86 12.16
C GLU A 110 15.16 -4.68 12.76
N GLU A 111 14.95 -5.89 12.24
CA GLU A 111 13.91 -6.81 12.66
C GLU A 111 14.47 -8.22 12.88
N GLU A 112 13.89 -8.94 13.82
CA GLU A 112 14.20 -10.34 14.09
C GLU A 112 12.97 -11.22 13.81
N ILE A 113 13.17 -12.29 13.05
CA ILE A 113 12.15 -13.30 12.77
C ILE A 113 12.42 -14.55 13.61
N LEU A 114 11.60 -14.72 14.65
CA LEU A 114 11.79 -15.75 15.67
C LEU A 114 11.53 -17.16 15.10
N GLY A 115 12.52 -18.04 15.22
CA GLY A 115 12.43 -19.45 14.84
C GLY A 115 12.59 -19.73 13.34
N ARG A 116 12.86 -18.71 12.51
CA ARG A 116 13.19 -18.91 11.10
C ARG A 116 14.70 -19.08 10.93
N THR A 117 15.15 -20.29 10.63
CA THR A 117 16.59 -20.64 10.63
C THR A 117 17.16 -20.87 9.22
N SER A 118 16.35 -20.73 8.17
CA SER A 118 16.83 -20.74 6.78
C SER A 118 15.96 -19.89 5.86
N SER A 119 16.56 -19.43 4.76
CA SER A 119 15.87 -18.61 3.74
C SER A 119 14.78 -19.37 2.99
N THR A 120 14.88 -20.69 2.89
CA THR A 120 13.90 -21.54 2.20
C THR A 120 12.78 -22.05 3.09
N GLN A 121 12.83 -21.78 4.40
CA GLN A 121 11.79 -22.21 5.32
C GLN A 121 10.48 -21.48 4.99
N LEU A 122 9.39 -22.25 5.01
CA LEU A 122 8.00 -21.77 4.85
C LEU A 122 7.28 -21.89 6.19
N GLY A 123 6.28 -21.07 6.43
CA GLY A 123 5.55 -21.07 7.70
C GLY A 123 5.11 -19.68 8.15
N ILE A 124 4.85 -19.59 9.46
CA ILE A 124 4.41 -18.40 10.16
C ILE A 124 5.35 -18.22 11.35
N TRP A 125 5.89 -17.02 11.51
CA TRP A 125 6.82 -16.68 12.57
C TRP A 125 6.40 -15.38 13.24
N GLY A 126 6.72 -15.28 14.53
CA GLY A 126 6.70 -13.98 15.21
C GLY A 126 7.84 -13.11 14.67
N THR A 127 7.57 -11.82 14.52
CA THR A 127 8.59 -10.84 14.12
C THR A 127 8.66 -9.74 15.17
N GLU A 128 9.85 -9.28 15.50
CA GLU A 128 10.08 -8.17 16.43
C GLU A 128 10.92 -7.10 15.76
N LEU A 129 10.52 -5.83 15.88
CA LEU A 129 11.31 -4.70 15.41
C LEU A 129 12.27 -4.30 16.54
N LEU A 130 13.57 -4.51 16.32
CA LEU A 130 14.62 -4.24 17.31
C LEU A 130 15.12 -2.80 17.24
N ALA A 131 15.16 -2.22 16.05
CA ALA A 131 15.55 -0.82 15.86
C ALA A 131 14.80 -0.16 14.70
N LEU A 132 14.45 1.11 14.91
CA LEU A 132 14.00 2.02 13.86
C LEU A 132 14.72 3.35 14.06
N TRP A 133 15.35 3.85 13.01
CA TRP A 133 15.97 5.17 13.03
C TRP A 133 15.83 5.81 11.67
N LEU A 134 14.83 6.69 11.51
CA LEU A 134 14.60 7.45 10.29
C LEU A 134 14.68 8.94 10.58
N SER A 135 15.26 9.72 9.68
CA SER A 135 15.32 11.18 9.81
C SER A 135 15.16 11.88 8.46
N GLY A 136 14.70 13.14 8.52
CA GLY A 136 14.55 13.95 7.32
C GLY A 136 14.16 15.40 7.63
N PRO A 137 14.36 16.33 6.68
CA PRO A 137 14.04 17.73 6.86
C PRO A 137 12.53 17.98 6.75
N VAL A 138 11.99 18.82 7.62
CA VAL A 138 10.58 19.26 7.64
C VAL A 138 10.53 20.71 8.12
N LEU A 139 10.02 21.64 7.30
CA LEU A 139 9.85 23.06 7.65
C LEU A 139 11.12 23.75 8.22
N GLY A 140 12.31 23.37 7.74
CA GLY A 140 13.58 23.92 8.24
C GLY A 140 14.11 23.27 9.53
N HIS A 141 13.42 22.25 10.03
CA HIS A 141 13.77 21.42 11.18
C HIS A 141 14.08 19.99 10.74
N THR A 142 14.74 19.21 11.60
CA THR A 142 14.91 17.76 11.46
C THR A 142 13.82 17.04 12.22
N LEU A 143 13.05 16.23 11.50
CA LEU A 143 12.11 15.28 12.08
C LEU A 143 12.79 13.92 12.18
N THR A 144 12.76 13.30 13.35
CA THR A 144 13.28 11.95 13.59
C THR A 144 12.17 11.03 14.07
N LEU A 145 12.13 9.81 13.52
CA LEU A 145 11.22 8.75 13.90
C LEU A 145 12.04 7.55 14.41
N THR A 146 11.83 7.19 15.67
CA THR A 146 12.53 6.10 16.35
C THR A 146 11.55 5.14 17.01
N LEU A 147 12.01 3.97 17.44
CA LEU A 147 11.20 3.09 18.30
C LEU A 147 11.02 3.70 19.70
N ASP A 148 9.86 3.45 20.31
CA ASP A 148 9.64 3.69 21.75
C ASP A 148 10.33 2.57 22.56
N PRO A 149 11.36 2.88 23.36
CA PRO A 149 12.08 1.86 24.13
C PRO A 149 11.25 1.25 25.27
N ALA A 150 10.12 1.85 25.65
CA ALA A 150 9.26 1.34 26.71
C ALA A 150 8.32 0.21 26.25
N HIS A 151 8.11 0.04 24.94
CA HIS A 151 7.15 -0.90 24.40
C HIS A 151 7.74 -1.68 23.22
N ALA A 152 7.79 -3.01 23.33
CA ALA A 152 8.24 -3.88 22.25
C ALA A 152 7.30 -3.77 21.03
N SER A 153 7.89 -3.62 19.85
CA SER A 153 7.16 -3.60 18.58
C SER A 153 7.17 -4.98 17.97
N THR A 154 6.01 -5.66 17.96
CA THR A 154 5.89 -7.08 17.59
C THR A 154 4.94 -7.26 16.42
N GLY A 155 5.03 -8.39 15.74
CA GLY A 155 4.28 -8.67 14.53
C GLY A 155 4.34 -10.13 14.14
N GLN A 156 3.89 -10.40 12.93
CA GLN A 156 3.92 -11.74 12.36
C GLN A 156 4.31 -11.65 10.88
N SER A 157 5.15 -12.58 10.45
CA SER A 157 5.49 -12.78 9.04
C SER A 157 5.10 -14.19 8.63
N SER A 158 4.54 -14.34 7.44
CA SER A 158 4.19 -15.65 6.88
C SER A 158 4.64 -15.79 5.44
N ILE A 159 5.07 -16.99 5.09
CA ILE A 159 5.47 -17.37 3.74
C ILE A 159 4.78 -18.68 3.38
N GLU A 160 3.97 -18.64 2.34
CA GLU A 160 3.26 -19.79 1.79
C GLU A 160 3.69 -20.02 0.34
N ALA A 161 3.96 -21.27 -0.03
CA ALA A 161 4.20 -21.62 -1.42
C ALA A 161 2.89 -21.63 -2.20
N LEU A 162 2.80 -20.82 -3.25
CA LEU A 162 1.78 -20.91 -4.27
C LEU A 162 2.24 -22.00 -5.23
N GLY A 163 1.70 -23.21 -5.07
CA GLY A 163 2.04 -24.34 -5.95
C GLY A 163 1.93 -23.97 -7.43
N ALA A 164 2.70 -24.65 -8.29
CA ALA A 164 2.84 -24.36 -9.72
C ALA A 164 1.50 -23.98 -10.38
N GLY A 165 1.28 -22.68 -10.56
CA GLY A 165 0.09 -22.17 -11.23
C GLY A 165 0.09 -22.52 -12.72
N VAL A 166 -1.01 -22.19 -13.40
CA VAL A 166 -1.10 -22.23 -14.86
C VAL A 166 -0.07 -21.25 -15.45
N GLY A 167 1.11 -21.76 -15.78
CA GLY A 167 2.29 -20.97 -16.18
C GLY A 167 3.63 -21.45 -15.63
N GLY A 168 3.65 -22.41 -14.70
CA GLY A 168 4.88 -23.10 -14.27
C GLY A 168 5.86 -22.29 -13.41
N ASN A 169 5.47 -21.11 -12.92
CA ASN A 169 6.27 -20.35 -11.97
C ASN A 169 5.79 -20.67 -10.54
N ASP A 170 6.69 -21.23 -9.73
CA ASP A 170 6.49 -21.34 -8.29
C ASP A 170 6.58 -19.93 -7.69
N GLY A 171 5.50 -19.49 -7.05
CA GLY A 171 5.45 -18.20 -6.36
C GLY A 171 5.37 -18.40 -4.86
N PHE A 172 5.70 -17.38 -4.10
CA PHE A 172 5.52 -17.33 -2.65
C PHE A 172 4.57 -16.21 -2.33
N ARG A 173 3.54 -16.50 -1.52
CA ARG A 173 2.71 -15.50 -0.90
C ARG A 173 3.35 -15.10 0.41
N ILE A 174 3.68 -13.82 0.53
CA ILE A 174 4.30 -13.24 1.72
C ILE A 174 3.33 -12.25 2.32
N ASP A 175 2.98 -12.43 3.59
CA ASP A 175 2.16 -11.51 4.39
C ASP A 175 2.96 -11.14 5.65
N SER A 176 2.90 -9.86 6.02
CA SER A 176 3.63 -9.32 7.16
C SER A 176 2.88 -8.13 7.74
N PHE A 177 2.71 -8.14 9.06
CA PHE A 177 2.19 -6.99 9.80
C PHE A 177 2.99 -6.76 11.08
N PHE A 178 3.01 -5.51 11.53
CA PHE A 178 3.70 -5.07 12.74
C PHE A 178 2.82 -4.13 13.54
N ASP A 179 2.77 -4.31 14.85
CA ASP A 179 2.31 -3.29 15.78
C ASP A 179 3.54 -2.52 16.27
N VAL A 180 3.69 -1.30 15.77
CA VAL A 180 4.88 -0.48 16.04
C VAL A 180 4.57 0.62 17.06
N PHE A 181 5.44 0.76 18.05
CA PHE A 181 5.47 1.89 18.97
C PHE A 181 6.62 2.80 18.59
N VAL A 182 6.31 4.05 18.26
CA VAL A 182 7.27 5.02 17.76
C VAL A 182 7.33 6.26 18.64
N GLU A 183 8.51 6.85 18.70
CA GLU A 183 8.74 8.20 19.18
C GLU A 183 9.06 9.10 17.98
N LEU A 184 8.35 10.21 17.91
CA LEU A 184 8.53 11.25 16.90
C LEU A 184 9.08 12.50 17.56
N THR A 185 10.18 13.01 17.03
CA THR A 185 10.94 14.10 17.63
C THR A 185 11.26 15.16 16.60
N LEU A 186 11.05 16.43 16.95
CA LEU A 186 11.33 17.60 16.13
C LEU A 186 12.35 18.49 16.82
N ASP A 187 13.44 18.84 16.12
CA ASP A 187 14.60 19.57 16.64
C ASP A 187 14.39 21.09 16.86
N THR A 188 13.23 21.48 17.39
CA THR A 188 12.94 22.86 17.78
C THR A 188 13.65 23.25 19.09
N THR A 189 13.60 24.55 19.45
CA THR A 189 14.04 25.03 20.76
C THR A 189 12.84 25.66 21.50
N PRO A 190 12.27 25.00 22.53
CA PRO A 190 12.63 23.69 23.07
C PRO A 190 12.27 22.52 22.12
N GLN A 191 12.90 21.37 22.32
CA GLN A 191 12.65 20.16 21.54
C GLN A 191 11.22 19.66 21.77
N LEU A 192 10.56 19.24 20.69
CA LEU A 192 9.21 18.66 20.76
C LEU A 192 9.28 17.16 20.50
N MET A 193 8.60 16.38 21.35
CA MET A 193 8.59 14.92 21.28
C MET A 193 7.16 14.41 21.49
N THR A 194 6.79 13.34 20.81
CA THR A 194 5.51 12.64 20.99
C THR A 194 5.68 11.16 20.73
N THR A 195 5.06 10.33 21.56
CA THR A 195 5.02 8.87 21.37
C THR A 195 3.67 8.43 20.83
N ARG A 196 3.67 7.41 19.96
CA ARG A 196 2.46 6.81 19.38
C ARG A 196 2.61 5.30 19.23
N GLY A 197 1.53 4.57 19.53
CA GLY A 197 1.44 3.14 19.29
C GLY A 197 0.22 2.52 19.99
N PRO A 198 -0.17 1.29 19.63
CA PRO A 198 0.38 0.51 18.51
C PRO A 198 -0.08 1.07 17.15
N LEU A 199 0.85 1.18 16.21
CA LEU A 199 0.59 1.49 14.81
C LEU A 199 0.65 0.19 14.02
N GLN A 200 -0.51 -0.29 13.56
CA GLN A 200 -0.57 -1.49 12.74
C GLN A 200 -0.09 -1.17 11.32
N LEU A 201 1.12 -1.61 10.99
CA LEU A 201 1.68 -1.59 9.65
C LEU A 201 1.32 -2.90 8.95
N SER A 202 0.72 -2.81 7.78
CA SER A 202 0.44 -3.98 6.93
C SER A 202 0.92 -3.72 5.51
N VAL A 203 1.35 -4.78 4.85
CA VAL A 203 1.77 -4.74 3.44
C VAL A 203 0.63 -4.17 2.58
N ILE A 204 0.90 -3.26 1.65
CA ILE A 204 -0.15 -2.85 0.71
C ILE A 204 -0.16 -3.89 -0.42
N PRO A 205 -1.27 -4.64 -0.63
CA PRO A 205 -1.33 -5.59 -1.73
C PRO A 205 -1.14 -4.85 -3.05
N GLU A 206 -0.30 -5.41 -3.93
CA GLU A 206 -0.13 -4.86 -5.27
C GLU A 206 -1.51 -4.77 -5.93
N PRO A 207 -1.91 -3.60 -6.48
CA PRO A 207 -3.15 -3.50 -7.22
C PRO A 207 -3.10 -4.57 -8.29
N SER A 208 -4.09 -5.46 -8.30
CA SER A 208 -4.08 -6.65 -9.15
C SER A 208 -3.89 -6.22 -10.60
N THR A 209 -2.65 -6.35 -11.09
CA THR A 209 -2.25 -5.92 -12.43
C THR A 209 -3.13 -6.60 -13.47
N TRP A 210 -3.60 -7.81 -13.18
CA TRP A 210 -4.61 -8.53 -13.94
C TRP A 210 -5.96 -7.82 -14.04
N LEU A 211 -6.46 -7.22 -12.95
CA LEU A 211 -7.71 -6.48 -12.98
C LEU A 211 -7.56 -5.20 -13.80
N LEU A 212 -6.42 -4.51 -13.69
CA LEU A 212 -6.09 -3.37 -14.56
C LEU A 212 -5.95 -3.78 -16.03
N LEU A 213 -5.34 -4.92 -16.30
CA LEU A 213 -5.13 -5.45 -17.64
C LEU A 213 -6.46 -5.90 -18.27
N LEU A 214 -7.29 -6.64 -17.53
CA LEU A 214 -8.61 -7.08 -17.98
C LEU A 214 -9.55 -5.90 -18.22
N THR A 215 -9.56 -4.91 -17.31
CA THR A 215 -10.37 -3.69 -17.51
C THR A 215 -9.90 -2.89 -18.73
N GLY A 216 -8.58 -2.82 -18.97
CA GLY A 216 -8.02 -2.24 -20.19
C GLY A 216 -8.50 -2.93 -21.46
N PHE A 217 -8.47 -4.28 -21.49
CA PHE A 217 -8.94 -5.05 -22.64
C PHE A 217 -10.45 -4.93 -22.87
N VAL A 218 -11.25 -4.93 -21.81
CA VAL A 218 -12.70 -4.72 -21.90
C VAL A 218 -13.00 -3.33 -22.48
N GLY A 219 -12.30 -2.28 -22.01
CA GLY A 219 -12.44 -0.93 -22.56
C GLY A 219 -12.11 -0.84 -24.05
N LEU A 220 -11.03 -1.49 -24.49
CA LEU A 220 -10.65 -1.54 -25.91
C LEU A 220 -11.67 -2.31 -26.76
N GLY A 221 -12.18 -3.44 -26.24
CA GLY A 221 -13.20 -4.25 -26.91
C GLY A 221 -14.49 -3.47 -27.16
N PHE A 222 -15.01 -2.77 -26.15
CA PHE A 222 -16.20 -1.93 -26.29
C PHE A 222 -15.98 -0.76 -27.24
N GLY A 223 -14.81 -0.10 -27.19
CA GLY A 223 -14.47 0.98 -28.13
C GLY A 223 -14.43 0.52 -29.59
N TRP A 224 -13.92 -0.69 -29.84
CA TRP A 224 -13.91 -1.28 -31.18
C TRP A 224 -15.31 -1.64 -31.67
N GLN A 225 -16.16 -2.23 -30.82
CA GLN A 225 -17.55 -2.54 -31.18
C GLN A 225 -18.36 -1.29 -31.52
N GLN A 226 -18.19 -0.19 -30.77
CA GLN A 226 -18.87 1.08 -31.08
C GLN A 226 -18.45 1.63 -32.46
N ARG A 227 -17.17 1.54 -32.82
CA ARG A 227 -16.68 1.95 -34.14
C ARG A 227 -17.27 1.11 -35.27
N GLN A 228 -17.40 -0.20 -35.06
CA GLN A 228 -18.04 -1.08 -36.05
C GLN A 228 -19.51 -0.74 -36.24
N GLN A 229 -20.24 -0.47 -35.16
CA GLN A 229 -21.64 -0.06 -35.25
C GLN A 229 -21.80 1.26 -35.99
N ALA A 230 -20.95 2.26 -35.73
CA ALA A 230 -20.96 3.53 -36.44
C ALA A 230 -20.68 3.36 -37.95
N ALA A 231 -19.66 2.58 -38.30
CA ALA A 231 -19.32 2.30 -39.70
C ALA A 231 -20.48 1.59 -40.44
N TRP A 232 -21.16 0.67 -39.77
CA TRP A 232 -22.29 -0.05 -40.34
C TRP A 232 -23.53 0.83 -40.55
N GLN A 233 -23.81 1.77 -39.64
CA GLN A 233 -24.88 2.76 -39.82
C GLN A 233 -24.63 3.69 -41.02
N ILE A 234 -23.37 4.11 -41.24
CA ILE A 234 -22.98 4.93 -42.40
C ILE A 234 -23.17 4.15 -43.71
N LYS A 235 -22.74 2.88 -43.77
CA LYS A 235 -22.93 2.05 -44.96
C LYS A 235 -24.41 1.88 -45.31
N ARG A 236 -25.25 1.62 -44.30
CA ARG A 236 -26.69 1.42 -44.46
C ARG A 236 -27.45 2.69 -44.90
N SER A 237 -26.96 3.89 -44.59
CA SER A 237 -27.58 5.13 -45.05
C SER A 237 -27.28 5.44 -46.52
N GLN A 238 -26.10 5.06 -47.02
CA GLN A 238 -25.75 5.18 -48.44
C GLN A 238 -26.60 4.26 -49.32
N ASP A 239 -26.83 3.02 -48.90
CA ASP A 239 -27.61 2.03 -49.67
C ASP A 239 -29.09 2.41 -49.83
N ARG A 240 -29.65 3.33 -49.04
CA ARG A 240 -31.04 3.80 -49.18
C ARG A 240 -31.21 4.99 -50.13
N MET A 241 -30.14 5.60 -50.61
CA MET A 241 -30.19 6.75 -51.52
C MET A 241 -30.09 6.36 -53.00
N LEU A 242 -29.89 5.07 -53.28
CA LEU A 242 -29.89 4.47 -54.62
C LEU A 242 -31.20 3.71 -54.85
#